data_AF-A0A7Y3DB61-F1
#
_entry.id   AF-A0A7Y3DB61-F1
#
_cell.length_a   1.000
_cell.length_b   1.000
_cell.length_c   1.000
_cell.angle_alpha   90.00
_cell.angle_beta   90.00
_cell.angle_gamma   90.00
#
_symmetry.space_group_name_H-M   'P 1'
#
loop_
_entity.id
_entity.type
_entity.pdbx_description
1 polymer ?
#
loop_
_entity_poly.entity_id
_entity_poly.type
_entity_poly.pdbx_seq_one_letter_code
_entity_poly.pdbx_strand_id
1 'polypeptide(L)'
;MELRLSPPGSFGNLLQHLTGSAAHNTRLRERAAGMGMSVSEHGIIAADGTVTTHEDEDGVYTALGLRVIPPELRRDTDEIARAAGGGFPELVSVADIRGELHAHSTWSDGEASIAEMAGAARTAGFTYLVITDHSQSLGFAGGLTPEQVADQGREIAEVAASEPGLRLLRGTEVDILSDGRLDFDDELLAEFDWVVASVHSRLNQSPERMTSRLARAARHPAVDVIGHPTGRMHGRREEAEIDFDELFAAALDGSTALEINASPMRMDLSAGRARAAADAGVALTIGSDAHSTSGFALRRYGVMVARGAGLTPDQILNCRPWGELAARRAARLDAA
;
A
#
# COMPACT_ATOMS: atom_id res chain seq x y z
N MET A 1 -28.15 3.13 -6.22
CA MET A 1 -27.58 4.33 -6.87
C MET A 1 -28.37 5.53 -6.37
N GLU A 2 -27.68 6.56 -5.90
CA GLU A 2 -28.29 7.82 -5.46
C GLU A 2 -27.82 8.92 -6.42
N LEU A 3 -28.73 9.83 -6.78
CA LEU A 3 -28.44 10.96 -7.68
C LEU A 3 -28.90 12.26 -6.99
N ARG A 4 -27.99 13.24 -6.93
CA ARG A 4 -28.26 14.60 -6.43
C ARG A 4 -27.96 15.60 -7.53
N LEU A 5 -28.75 16.67 -7.59
CA LEU A 5 -28.65 17.71 -8.62
C LEU A 5 -28.47 19.06 -7.94
N SER A 6 -27.65 19.91 -8.54
CA SER A 6 -27.49 21.31 -8.14
C SER A 6 -27.38 22.21 -9.36
N PRO A 7 -27.70 23.51 -9.24
CA PRO A 7 -27.24 24.51 -10.19
C PRO A 7 -25.70 24.49 -10.31
N PRO A 8 -25.12 24.90 -11.46
CA PRO A 8 -23.67 24.98 -11.64
C PRO A 8 -22.98 25.77 -10.53
N GLY A 9 -23.57 26.92 -10.15
CA GLY A 9 -23.07 27.84 -9.12
C GLY A 9 -22.88 27.25 -7.71
N SER A 10 -23.49 26.09 -7.41
CA SER A 10 -23.40 25.43 -6.09
C SER A 10 -22.90 23.99 -6.19
N PHE A 11 -22.30 23.61 -7.33
CA PHE A 11 -21.81 22.24 -7.54
C PHE A 11 -20.69 21.88 -6.56
N GLY A 12 -19.81 22.81 -6.22
CA GLY A 12 -18.76 22.63 -5.22
C GLY A 12 -19.30 22.33 -3.82
N ASN A 13 -20.34 23.06 -3.41
CA ASN A 13 -21.05 22.79 -2.14
C ASN A 13 -21.65 21.39 -2.11
N LEU A 14 -22.34 20.99 -3.18
CA LEU A 14 -22.92 19.65 -3.29
C LEU A 14 -21.84 18.56 -3.29
N LEU A 15 -20.76 18.76 -4.05
CA LEU A 15 -19.65 17.82 -4.14
C LEU A 15 -18.99 17.61 -2.78
N GLN A 16 -18.62 18.69 -2.09
CA GLN A 16 -18.05 18.63 -0.74
C GLN A 16 -18.98 17.85 0.20
N HIS A 17 -20.25 18.25 0.28
CA HIS A 17 -21.21 17.63 1.17
C HIS A 17 -21.39 16.14 0.86
N LEU A 18 -21.55 15.77 -0.41
CA LEU A 18 -21.90 14.41 -0.81
C LEU A 18 -20.71 13.46 -0.79
N THR A 19 -19.49 13.96 -1.02
CA THR A 19 -18.26 13.19 -0.80
C THR A 19 -18.06 12.89 0.68
N GLY A 20 -18.42 13.82 1.57
CA GLY A 20 -18.32 13.63 3.00
C GLY A 20 -16.87 13.40 3.46
N SER A 21 -16.60 12.55 4.44
CA SER A 21 -17.55 11.72 5.19
C SER A 21 -18.56 12.52 6.04
N ALA A 22 -19.56 11.85 6.61
CA ALA A 22 -20.51 12.49 7.54
C ALA A 22 -19.81 13.13 8.75
N ALA A 23 -18.76 12.49 9.27
CA ALA A 23 -17.97 13.02 10.38
C ALA A 23 -17.20 14.28 9.95
N HIS A 24 -16.56 14.24 8.78
CA HIS A 24 -15.92 15.41 8.17
C HIS A 24 -16.88 16.59 7.97
N ASN A 25 -18.09 16.33 7.45
CA ASN A 25 -19.11 17.35 7.29
C ASN A 25 -19.53 17.97 8.62
N THR A 26 -19.64 17.17 9.69
CA THR A 26 -19.91 17.69 11.03
C THR A 26 -18.82 18.66 11.47
N ARG A 27 -17.54 18.32 11.28
CA ARG A 27 -16.43 19.23 11.61
C ARG A 27 -16.41 20.52 10.79
N LEU A 28 -16.75 20.46 9.51
CA LEU A 28 -16.88 21.66 8.69
C LEU A 28 -18.01 22.57 9.18
N ARG A 29 -19.15 22.01 9.60
CA ARG A 29 -20.25 22.79 10.19
C ARG A 29 -19.87 23.40 11.53
N GLU A 30 -19.18 22.64 12.39
CA GLU A 30 -18.66 23.16 13.67
C GLU A 30 -17.70 24.33 13.45
N ARG A 31 -16.78 24.21 12.48
CA ARG A 31 -15.88 25.29 12.10
C ARG A 31 -16.63 26.51 11.56
N ALA A 32 -17.56 26.30 10.62
CA ALA A 32 -18.38 27.38 10.07
C ALA A 32 -19.14 28.12 11.18
N ALA A 33 -19.75 27.39 12.11
CA ALA A 33 -20.45 27.97 13.25
C ALA A 33 -19.52 28.81 14.14
N GLY A 34 -18.29 28.35 14.37
CA GLY A 34 -17.25 29.11 15.07
C GLY A 34 -16.85 30.43 14.38
N MET A 35 -17.15 30.56 13.08
CA MET A 35 -16.94 31.78 12.28
C MET A 35 -18.24 32.61 12.13
N GLY A 36 -19.34 32.22 12.80
CA GLY A 36 -20.64 32.87 12.63
C GLY A 36 -21.33 32.54 11.31
N MET A 37 -20.97 31.43 10.67
CA MET A 37 -21.50 30.98 9.38
C MET A 37 -22.20 29.62 9.50
N SER A 38 -22.95 29.24 8.48
CA SER A 38 -23.50 27.88 8.30
C SER A 38 -23.17 27.36 6.91
N VAL A 39 -22.65 26.14 6.80
CA VAL A 39 -22.33 25.48 5.51
C VAL A 39 -23.25 24.29 5.24
N SER A 40 -23.75 24.19 4.01
CA SER A 40 -24.56 23.06 3.52
C SER A 40 -24.27 22.77 2.04
N GLU A 41 -24.95 21.76 1.50
CA GLU A 41 -24.97 21.44 0.06
C GLU A 41 -25.58 22.56 -0.80
N HIS A 42 -26.25 23.54 -0.18
CA HIS A 42 -26.92 24.66 -0.87
C HIS A 42 -26.14 25.97 -0.82
N GLY A 43 -25.02 26.02 -0.10
CA GLY A 43 -24.22 27.24 0.04
C GLY A 43 -23.66 27.45 1.45
N ILE A 44 -23.08 28.63 1.65
CA ILE A 44 -22.61 29.13 2.94
C ILE A 44 -23.43 30.37 3.30
N ILE A 45 -24.01 30.38 4.49
CA ILE A 45 -24.78 31.51 5.04
C ILE A 45 -23.89 32.26 6.02
N ALA A 46 -23.64 33.54 5.76
CA ALA A 46 -22.90 34.42 6.66
C ALA A 46 -23.79 34.94 7.81
N ALA A 47 -23.17 35.57 8.82
CA ALA A 47 -23.86 36.09 9.99
C ALA A 47 -24.93 37.15 9.68
N ASP A 48 -24.77 37.87 8.57
CA ASP A 48 -25.72 38.88 8.08
C ASP A 48 -26.86 38.30 7.22
N GLY A 49 -26.88 36.97 7.03
CA GLY A 49 -27.86 36.27 6.21
C GLY A 49 -27.51 36.19 4.73
N THR A 50 -26.37 36.76 4.29
CA THR A 50 -25.89 36.63 2.91
C THR A 50 -25.59 35.17 2.60
N VAL A 51 -26.07 34.69 1.45
CA VAL A 51 -25.82 33.33 0.96
C VAL A 51 -24.82 33.37 -0.18
N THR A 52 -23.73 32.63 -0.05
CA THR A 52 -22.75 32.41 -1.14
C THR A 52 -22.75 30.97 -1.58
N THR A 53 -22.56 30.74 -2.87
CA THR A 53 -22.42 29.41 -3.46
C THR A 53 -21.11 29.33 -4.23
N HIS A 54 -20.55 28.12 -4.33
CA HIS A 54 -19.29 27.87 -4.99
C HIS A 54 -19.44 26.77 -6.06
N GLU A 55 -18.87 27.03 -7.23
CA GLU A 55 -18.86 26.09 -8.37
C GLU A 55 -17.93 24.90 -8.13
N ASP A 56 -16.90 25.07 -7.30
CA ASP A 56 -15.91 24.05 -6.95
C ASP A 56 -15.68 23.95 -5.43
N GLU A 57 -15.00 22.87 -5.01
CA GLU A 57 -14.69 22.66 -3.59
C GLU A 57 -13.67 23.67 -3.06
N ASP A 58 -12.80 24.22 -3.91
CA ASP A 58 -11.80 25.20 -3.50
C ASP A 58 -12.45 26.47 -2.96
N GLY A 59 -13.51 26.95 -3.62
CA GLY A 59 -14.32 28.05 -3.11
C GLY A 59 -14.95 27.74 -1.75
N VAL A 60 -15.46 26.52 -1.55
CA VAL A 60 -16.07 26.10 -0.27
C VAL A 60 -15.04 26.08 0.85
N TYR A 61 -13.88 25.43 0.65
CA TYR A 61 -12.83 25.38 1.66
C TYR A 61 -12.23 26.77 1.95
N THR A 62 -12.00 27.57 0.90
CA THR A 62 -11.47 28.94 1.04
C THR A 62 -12.40 29.83 1.85
N ALA A 63 -13.71 29.75 1.62
CA ALA A 63 -14.71 30.49 2.40
C ALA A 63 -14.69 30.10 3.89
N LEU A 64 -14.31 28.87 4.21
CA LEU A 64 -14.11 28.38 5.58
C LEU A 64 -12.68 28.60 6.11
N GLY A 65 -11.83 29.34 5.39
CA GLY A 65 -10.45 29.59 5.76
C GLY A 65 -9.61 28.31 5.83
N LEU A 66 -9.84 27.39 4.90
CA LEU A 66 -9.15 26.10 4.77
C LEU A 66 -8.54 25.99 3.37
N ARG A 67 -7.40 25.29 3.27
CA ARG A 67 -6.98 24.72 1.99
C ARG A 67 -7.85 23.50 1.65
N VAL A 68 -7.94 23.17 0.36
CA VAL A 68 -8.67 21.97 -0.09
C VAL A 68 -8.16 20.73 0.63
N ILE A 69 -9.12 19.96 1.16
CA ILE A 69 -8.85 18.67 1.81
C ILE A 69 -9.07 17.56 0.76
N PRO A 70 -8.02 16.78 0.44
CA PRO A 70 -8.16 15.61 -0.43
C PRO A 70 -9.30 14.71 0.06
N PRO A 71 -10.23 14.29 -0.82
CA PRO A 71 -11.36 13.42 -0.45
C PRO A 71 -10.99 12.21 0.39
N GLU A 72 -9.83 11.61 0.12
CA GLU A 72 -9.33 10.41 0.78
C GLU A 72 -9.06 10.60 2.28
N LEU A 73 -8.79 11.85 2.69
CA LEU A 73 -8.45 12.26 4.06
C LEU A 73 -9.64 12.77 4.88
N ARG A 74 -10.85 12.85 4.30
CA ARG A 74 -12.05 13.41 4.95
C ARG A 74 -12.68 12.42 5.95
N ARG A 75 -11.94 12.10 7.02
CA ARG A 75 -12.23 11.00 7.95
C ARG A 75 -12.37 11.42 9.42
N ASP A 76 -12.38 12.72 9.74
CA ASP A 76 -12.43 13.24 11.12
C ASP A 76 -11.27 12.73 11.99
N THR A 77 -10.05 13.04 11.54
CA THR A 77 -8.80 12.68 12.24
C THR A 77 -8.02 13.93 12.62
N ASP A 78 -7.30 14.51 11.66
CA ASP A 78 -6.50 15.73 11.81
C ASP A 78 -6.71 16.73 10.64
N GLU A 79 -7.59 16.42 9.69
CA GLU A 79 -7.57 17.03 8.36
C GLU A 79 -7.99 18.51 8.38
N ILE A 80 -8.93 18.89 9.26
CA ILE A 80 -9.37 20.29 9.39
C ILE A 80 -8.23 21.15 9.97
N ALA A 81 -7.53 20.64 10.99
CA ALA A 81 -6.43 21.36 11.61
C ALA A 81 -5.26 21.54 10.63
N ARG A 82 -4.92 20.49 9.86
CA ARG A 82 -3.89 20.55 8.82
C ARG A 82 -4.27 21.50 7.69
N ALA A 83 -5.50 21.46 7.22
CA ALA A 83 -6.00 22.37 6.19
C ALA A 83 -5.96 23.84 6.61
N ALA A 84 -6.18 24.13 7.90
CA ALA A 84 -6.01 25.46 8.46
C ALA A 84 -4.52 25.86 8.63
N GLY A 85 -3.64 24.89 8.92
CA GLY A 85 -2.23 25.10 9.26
C GLY A 85 -1.24 25.05 8.09
N GLY A 86 -1.69 24.92 6.84
CA GLY A 86 -0.80 24.89 5.66
C GLY A 86 -1.19 23.89 4.57
N GLY A 87 -2.19 23.04 4.82
CA GLY A 87 -2.69 22.05 3.88
C GLY A 87 -1.97 20.70 3.97
N PHE A 88 -1.92 20.02 2.83
CA PHE A 88 -1.38 18.68 2.71
C PHE A 88 -0.22 18.70 1.72
N PRO A 89 0.82 17.86 1.92
CA PRO A 89 1.81 17.62 0.88
C PRO A 89 1.13 16.95 -0.32
N GLU A 90 1.85 16.89 -1.45
CA GLU A 90 1.42 16.10 -2.58
C GLU A 90 1.41 14.62 -2.20
N LEU A 91 0.21 14.03 -2.18
CA LEU A 91 0.00 12.63 -1.85
C LEU A 91 0.42 11.76 -3.04
N VAL A 92 0.87 10.54 -2.74
CA VAL A 92 1.28 9.58 -3.77
C VAL A 92 0.23 9.37 -4.85
N SER A 93 0.69 9.16 -6.08
CA SER A 93 -0.11 8.87 -7.27
C SER A 93 0.35 7.57 -7.94
N VAL A 94 -0.43 7.10 -8.91
CA VAL A 94 -0.07 5.91 -9.71
C VAL A 94 1.19 6.15 -10.55
N ALA A 95 1.47 7.39 -10.93
CA ALA A 95 2.63 7.76 -11.73
C ALA A 95 3.94 7.72 -10.91
N ASP A 96 3.84 7.84 -9.59
CA ASP A 96 5.00 7.77 -8.69
C ASP A 96 5.50 6.32 -8.51
N ILE A 97 4.69 5.31 -8.81
CA ILE A 97 5.06 3.90 -8.65
C ILE A 97 6.01 3.49 -9.78
N ARG A 98 7.28 3.27 -9.43
CA ARG A 98 8.36 2.98 -10.39
C ARG A 98 8.56 1.50 -10.67
N GLY A 99 8.05 0.61 -9.84
CA GLY A 99 8.15 -0.82 -10.05
C GLY A 99 7.19 -1.65 -9.23
N GLU A 100 7.10 -2.91 -9.62
CA GLU A 100 6.31 -3.93 -8.93
C GLU A 100 7.26 -4.80 -8.09
N LEU A 101 6.92 -4.98 -6.82
CA LEU A 101 7.72 -5.71 -5.83
C LEU A 101 7.06 -7.01 -5.37
N HIS A 102 5.84 -7.30 -5.83
CA HIS A 102 5.10 -8.51 -5.49
C HIS A 102 4.24 -8.97 -6.68
N ALA A 103 4.73 -9.96 -7.42
CA ALA A 103 4.07 -10.52 -8.58
C ALA A 103 4.46 -11.99 -8.79
N HIS A 104 3.51 -12.78 -9.28
CA HIS A 104 3.63 -14.23 -9.43
C HIS A 104 3.61 -14.64 -10.91
N SER A 105 4.20 -15.78 -11.20
CA SER A 105 4.29 -16.34 -12.55
C SER A 105 3.81 -17.78 -12.59
N THR A 106 3.82 -18.39 -13.77
CA THR A 106 3.50 -19.82 -13.94
C THR A 106 4.43 -20.78 -13.21
N TRP A 107 5.49 -20.29 -12.56
CA TRP A 107 6.34 -21.11 -11.69
C TRP A 107 5.65 -21.50 -10.38
N SER A 108 4.74 -20.67 -9.86
CA SER A 108 3.87 -21.03 -8.74
C SER A 108 2.39 -21.02 -9.17
N ASP A 109 1.60 -20.04 -8.77
CA ASP A 109 0.16 -19.95 -9.02
C ASP A 109 -0.26 -18.78 -9.94
N GLY A 110 0.71 -18.15 -10.59
CA GLY A 110 0.44 -17.17 -11.64
C GLY A 110 -0.07 -17.81 -12.94
N GLU A 111 -0.86 -17.04 -13.68
CA GLU A 111 -1.48 -17.42 -14.96
C GLU A 111 -0.63 -17.02 -16.19
N ALA A 112 0.48 -16.30 -15.98
CA ALA A 112 1.33 -15.76 -17.03
C ALA A 112 2.80 -16.13 -16.81
N SER A 113 3.49 -16.41 -17.92
CA SER A 113 4.94 -16.65 -17.91
C SER A 113 5.73 -15.41 -17.50
N ILE A 114 6.99 -15.59 -17.11
CA ILE A 114 7.87 -14.48 -16.73
C ILE A 114 8.03 -13.49 -17.90
N ALA A 115 8.11 -13.98 -19.14
CA ALA A 115 8.18 -13.14 -20.34
C ALA A 115 6.91 -12.29 -20.54
N GLU A 116 5.73 -12.88 -20.37
CA GLU A 116 4.46 -12.16 -20.47
C GLU A 116 4.32 -11.11 -19.35
N MET A 117 4.70 -11.45 -18.13
CA MET A 117 4.72 -10.54 -16.98
C MET A 117 5.68 -9.37 -17.21
N ALA A 118 6.90 -9.63 -17.71
CA ALA A 118 7.87 -8.59 -18.04
C ALA A 118 7.35 -7.64 -19.14
N GLY A 119 6.80 -8.18 -20.23
CA GLY A 119 6.23 -7.37 -21.31
C GLY A 119 5.06 -6.50 -20.85
N ALA A 120 4.20 -7.03 -19.97
CA ALA A 120 3.09 -6.29 -19.38
C ALA A 120 3.57 -5.22 -18.38
N ALA A 121 4.59 -5.50 -17.57
CA ALA A 121 5.17 -4.54 -16.63
C ALA A 121 5.78 -3.34 -17.36
N ARG A 122 6.50 -3.59 -18.46
CA ARG A 122 7.02 -2.54 -19.35
C ARG A 122 5.89 -1.68 -19.92
N THR A 123 4.81 -2.33 -20.40
CA THR A 123 3.63 -1.63 -20.92
C THR A 123 2.92 -0.79 -19.84
N ALA A 124 2.96 -1.25 -18.59
CA ALA A 124 2.42 -0.53 -17.44
C ALA A 124 3.29 0.66 -16.98
N GLY A 125 4.49 0.82 -17.55
CA GLY A 125 5.42 1.92 -17.27
C GLY A 125 6.42 1.65 -16.15
N PHE A 126 6.55 0.41 -15.69
CA PHE A 126 7.50 0.05 -14.64
C PHE A 126 8.94 0.07 -15.15
N THR A 127 9.84 0.50 -14.27
CA THR A 127 11.30 0.49 -14.48
C THR A 127 11.96 -0.78 -13.91
N TYR A 128 11.28 -1.47 -12.99
CA TYR A 128 11.67 -2.78 -12.47
C TYR A 128 10.45 -3.63 -12.12
N LEU A 129 10.62 -4.95 -12.22
CA LEU A 129 9.67 -5.97 -11.83
C LEU A 129 10.42 -7.03 -11.03
N VAL A 130 9.92 -7.35 -9.84
CA VAL A 130 10.37 -8.50 -9.05
C VAL A 130 9.36 -9.62 -9.24
N ILE A 131 9.85 -10.80 -9.66
CA ILE A 131 9.06 -12.04 -9.63
C ILE A 131 9.25 -12.66 -8.24
N THR A 132 8.15 -12.86 -7.51
CA THR A 132 8.12 -13.29 -6.11
C THR A 132 7.26 -14.51 -5.91
N ASP A 133 7.45 -15.54 -6.74
CA ASP A 133 6.71 -16.79 -6.62
C ASP A 133 6.86 -17.43 -5.22
N HIS A 134 5.84 -18.18 -4.83
CA HIS A 134 5.71 -18.79 -3.51
C HIS A 134 6.80 -19.82 -3.16
N SER A 135 7.15 -19.93 -1.88
CA SER A 135 8.07 -20.95 -1.35
C SER A 135 7.43 -22.33 -1.12
N GLN A 136 8.28 -23.35 -0.92
CA GLN A 136 7.97 -24.79 -0.93
C GLN A 136 6.75 -25.25 -0.12
N SER A 137 6.52 -24.71 1.08
CA SER A 137 5.46 -25.14 1.99
C SER A 137 4.04 -24.84 1.48
N LEU A 138 3.91 -23.95 0.50
CA LEU A 138 2.66 -23.57 -0.15
C LEU A 138 2.31 -24.53 -1.30
N GLY A 139 2.33 -25.84 -1.03
CA GLY A 139 2.18 -26.87 -2.05
C GLY A 139 0.86 -26.85 -2.84
N PHE A 140 -0.20 -26.20 -2.33
CA PHE A 140 -1.44 -26.00 -3.09
C PHE A 140 -1.38 -24.87 -4.12
N ALA A 141 -0.41 -23.96 -3.97
CA ALA A 141 -0.11 -22.86 -4.89
C ALA A 141 1.15 -23.16 -5.74
N GLY A 142 1.62 -24.41 -5.76
CA GLY A 142 2.79 -24.80 -6.57
C GLY A 142 4.12 -24.21 -6.09
N GLY A 143 4.26 -23.93 -4.79
CA GLY A 143 5.48 -23.34 -4.23
C GLY A 143 6.79 -24.07 -4.59
N LEU A 144 7.85 -23.30 -4.84
CA LEU A 144 9.09 -23.78 -5.43
C LEU A 144 10.02 -24.46 -4.41
N THR A 145 10.63 -25.58 -4.80
CA THR A 145 11.81 -26.14 -4.10
C THR A 145 13.07 -25.33 -4.42
N PRO A 146 14.14 -25.39 -3.59
CA PRO A 146 15.40 -24.72 -3.87
C PRO A 146 15.97 -24.96 -5.28
N GLU A 147 15.84 -26.18 -5.80
CA GLU A 147 16.26 -26.52 -7.16
C GLU A 147 15.42 -25.78 -8.22
N GLN A 148 14.10 -25.69 -8.03
CA GLN A 148 13.22 -24.94 -8.94
C GLN A 148 13.51 -23.44 -8.89
N VAL A 149 13.87 -22.89 -7.73
CA VAL A 149 14.27 -21.48 -7.62
C VAL A 149 15.51 -21.21 -8.48
N ALA A 150 16.48 -22.13 -8.52
CA ALA A 150 17.65 -21.98 -9.37
C ALA A 150 17.30 -22.02 -10.86
N ASP A 151 16.36 -22.88 -11.26
CA ASP A 151 15.88 -22.98 -12.64
C ASP A 151 15.11 -21.72 -13.06
N GLN A 152 14.22 -21.21 -12.19
CA GLN A 152 13.51 -19.95 -12.38
C GLN A 152 14.49 -18.78 -12.52
N GLY A 153 15.54 -18.72 -11.69
CA GLY A 153 16.56 -17.68 -11.76
C GLY A 153 17.26 -17.64 -13.13
N ARG A 154 17.46 -18.80 -13.77
CA ARG A 154 17.99 -18.86 -15.15
C ARG A 154 17.00 -18.31 -16.17
N GLU A 155 15.71 -18.66 -16.07
CA GLU A 155 14.67 -18.10 -16.95
C GLU A 155 14.55 -16.58 -16.78
N ILE A 156 14.56 -16.07 -15.54
CA ILE A 156 14.56 -14.62 -15.26
C ILE A 156 15.73 -13.93 -15.96
N ALA A 157 16.94 -14.50 -15.88
CA ALA A 157 18.12 -13.93 -16.53
C ALA A 157 18.02 -13.95 -18.06
N GLU A 158 17.49 -15.04 -18.63
CA GLU A 158 17.26 -15.16 -20.08
C GLU A 158 16.23 -14.13 -20.56
N VAL A 159 15.10 -13.99 -19.87
CA VAL A 159 14.06 -13.00 -20.20
C VAL A 159 14.61 -11.58 -20.04
N ALA A 160 15.31 -11.28 -18.94
CA ALA A 160 15.90 -9.98 -18.69
C ALA A 160 16.82 -9.52 -19.84
N ALA A 161 17.57 -10.45 -20.46
CA ALA A 161 18.44 -10.15 -21.60
C ALA A 161 17.67 -9.70 -22.86
N SER A 162 16.39 -10.06 -22.96
CA SER A 162 15.50 -9.73 -24.09
C SER A 162 14.54 -8.56 -23.82
N GLU A 163 14.54 -8.01 -22.61
CA GLU A 163 13.64 -6.95 -22.16
C GLU A 163 14.40 -5.65 -21.82
N PRO A 164 14.99 -4.95 -22.81
CA PRO A 164 15.75 -3.73 -22.57
C PRO A 164 14.83 -2.63 -22.01
N GLY A 165 15.24 -2.02 -20.90
CA GLY A 165 14.52 -0.92 -20.25
C GLY A 165 13.66 -1.31 -19.05
N LEU A 166 13.46 -2.61 -18.81
CA LEU A 166 12.89 -3.14 -17.58
C LEU A 166 13.97 -3.91 -16.82
N ARG A 167 14.16 -3.60 -15.54
CA ARG A 167 14.99 -4.43 -14.67
C ARG A 167 14.15 -5.56 -14.08
N LEU A 168 14.31 -6.76 -14.62
CA LEU A 168 13.67 -7.96 -14.10
C LEU A 168 14.55 -8.60 -13.01
N LEU A 169 13.95 -8.90 -11.87
CA LEU A 169 14.65 -9.25 -10.63
C LEU A 169 14.12 -10.56 -10.05
N ARG A 170 15.00 -11.31 -9.40
CA ARG A 170 14.68 -12.59 -8.75
C ARG A 170 14.30 -12.32 -7.30
N GLY A 171 13.04 -12.52 -6.95
CA GLY A 171 12.57 -12.48 -5.58
C GLY A 171 11.85 -13.76 -5.17
N THR A 172 11.27 -13.74 -3.98
CA THR A 172 10.37 -14.80 -3.49
C THR A 172 9.35 -14.23 -2.53
N GLU A 173 8.17 -14.82 -2.52
CA GLU A 173 7.28 -14.75 -1.36
C GLU A 173 7.50 -15.99 -0.49
N VAL A 174 8.34 -15.83 0.54
CA VAL A 174 8.64 -16.90 1.49
C VAL A 174 7.57 -17.00 2.57
N ASP A 175 7.06 -18.21 2.82
CA ASP A 175 6.13 -18.43 3.93
C ASP A 175 6.85 -18.26 5.27
N ILE A 176 6.23 -17.53 6.17
CA ILE A 176 6.61 -17.48 7.58
C ILE A 176 5.92 -18.67 8.24
N LEU A 177 6.64 -19.73 8.57
CA LEU A 177 6.08 -20.95 9.15
C LEU A 177 5.42 -20.69 10.50
N SER A 178 4.58 -21.62 10.96
CA SER A 178 3.79 -21.45 12.20
C SER A 178 4.60 -21.27 13.50
N ASP A 179 5.90 -21.57 13.47
CA ASP A 179 6.87 -21.36 14.56
C ASP A 179 7.77 -20.12 14.35
N GLY A 180 7.49 -19.32 13.31
CA GLY A 180 8.22 -18.11 12.94
C GLY A 180 9.54 -18.34 12.19
N ARG A 181 9.88 -19.57 11.83
CA ARG A 181 10.96 -19.80 10.85
C ARG A 181 10.50 -19.41 9.46
N LEU A 182 11.44 -19.08 8.59
CA LEU A 182 11.19 -18.92 7.16
C LEU A 182 11.32 -20.28 6.47
N ASP A 183 10.62 -20.43 5.35
CA ASP A 183 10.51 -21.68 4.61
C ASP A 183 11.73 -22.00 3.73
N PHE A 184 12.66 -21.04 3.61
CA PHE A 184 13.99 -21.22 3.02
C PHE A 184 15.09 -20.92 4.04
N ASP A 185 16.29 -21.45 3.81
CA ASP A 185 17.47 -21.18 4.62
C ASP A 185 18.07 -19.80 4.33
N ASP A 186 18.93 -19.33 5.24
CA ASP A 186 19.50 -17.98 5.18
C ASP A 186 20.40 -17.80 3.96
N GLU A 187 21.13 -18.86 3.57
CA GLU A 187 21.98 -18.87 2.38
C GLU A 187 21.17 -18.62 1.11
N LEU A 188 20.07 -19.35 0.90
CA LEU A 188 19.20 -19.14 -0.26
C LEU A 188 18.48 -17.79 -0.19
N LEU A 189 18.02 -17.37 0.99
CA LEU A 189 17.36 -16.08 1.16
C LEU A 189 18.27 -14.90 0.84
N ALA A 190 19.58 -15.02 1.07
CA ALA A 190 20.56 -13.99 0.73
C ALA A 190 20.82 -13.86 -0.78
N GLU A 191 20.52 -14.89 -1.58
CA GLU A 191 20.70 -14.85 -3.05
C GLU A 191 19.62 -14.03 -3.78
N PHE A 192 18.45 -13.85 -3.19
CA PHE A 192 17.37 -13.09 -3.82
C PHE A 192 17.66 -11.59 -3.84
N ASP A 193 17.21 -10.92 -4.91
CA ASP A 193 17.22 -9.47 -5.03
C ASP A 193 16.23 -8.82 -4.06
N TRP A 194 15.13 -9.51 -3.73
CA TRP A 194 14.05 -9.02 -2.87
C TRP A 194 13.27 -10.18 -2.22
N VAL A 195 12.96 -10.08 -0.93
CA VAL A 195 12.23 -11.12 -0.18
C VAL A 195 10.99 -10.53 0.46
N VAL A 196 9.83 -11.03 0.04
CA VAL A 196 8.54 -10.83 0.69
C VAL A 196 8.34 -11.98 1.68
N ALA A 197 8.09 -11.70 2.95
CA ALA A 197 7.75 -12.73 3.93
C ALA A 197 6.29 -12.59 4.35
N SER A 198 5.53 -13.68 4.26
CA SER A 198 4.07 -13.65 4.41
C SER A 198 3.54 -14.81 5.24
N VAL A 199 2.39 -14.61 5.90
CA VAL A 199 1.67 -15.68 6.61
C VAL A 199 0.51 -16.22 5.77
N HIS A 200 0.57 -17.50 5.38
CA HIS A 200 -0.51 -18.12 4.61
C HIS A 200 -1.33 -19.15 5.38
N SER A 201 -0.79 -19.60 6.52
CA SER A 201 -1.34 -20.69 7.31
C SER A 201 -1.46 -20.32 8.79
N ARG A 202 -2.35 -21.02 9.51
CA ARG A 202 -2.57 -20.86 10.95
C ARG A 202 -2.81 -19.40 11.39
N LEU A 203 -3.64 -18.68 10.64
CA LEU A 203 -3.97 -17.28 10.93
C LEU A 203 -4.81 -17.08 12.20
N ASN A 204 -5.37 -18.16 12.76
CA ASN A 204 -6.13 -18.18 14.00
C ASN A 204 -5.27 -18.49 15.26
N GLN A 205 -3.94 -18.29 15.18
CA GLN A 205 -3.09 -18.33 16.37
C GLN A 205 -3.49 -17.23 17.36
N SER A 206 -3.10 -17.39 18.64
CA SER A 206 -3.32 -16.32 19.62
C SER A 206 -2.59 -15.04 19.18
N PRO A 207 -3.09 -13.85 19.56
CA PRO A 207 -2.49 -12.58 19.17
C PRO A 207 -0.99 -12.51 19.47
N GLU A 208 -0.56 -13.02 20.63
CA GLU A 208 0.83 -13.02 21.07
C GLU A 208 1.70 -13.92 20.17
N ARG A 209 1.17 -15.07 19.75
CA ARG A 209 1.88 -16.00 18.88
C ARG A 209 1.99 -15.47 17.45
N MET A 210 0.92 -14.88 16.92
CA MET A 210 0.95 -14.30 15.58
C MET A 210 1.89 -13.08 15.53
N THR A 211 1.81 -12.22 16.53
CA THR A 211 2.70 -11.05 16.66
C THR A 211 4.15 -11.49 16.74
N SER A 212 4.49 -12.44 17.62
CA SER A 212 5.87 -12.95 17.74
C SER A 212 6.37 -13.61 16.45
N ARG A 213 5.50 -14.34 15.73
CA ARG A 213 5.78 -14.95 14.42
C ARG A 213 6.16 -13.89 13.38
N LEU A 214 5.34 -12.85 13.24
CA LEU A 214 5.60 -11.75 12.29
C LEU A 214 6.80 -10.90 12.72
N ALA A 215 6.93 -10.57 14.00
CA ALA A 215 8.04 -9.79 14.54
C ALA A 215 9.39 -10.49 14.36
N ARG A 216 9.43 -11.82 14.47
CA ARG A 216 10.63 -12.60 14.17
C ARG A 216 11.02 -12.50 12.70
N ALA A 217 10.07 -12.63 11.77
CA ALA A 217 10.32 -12.47 10.35
C ALA A 217 10.73 -11.02 10.00
N ALA A 218 10.11 -10.03 10.64
CA ALA A 218 10.41 -8.61 10.41
C ALA A 218 11.83 -8.22 10.86
N ARG A 219 12.42 -8.93 11.84
CA ARG A 219 13.81 -8.73 12.26
C ARG A 219 14.83 -9.53 11.45
N HIS A 220 14.39 -10.37 10.53
CA HIS A 220 15.28 -11.23 9.76
C HIS A 220 16.06 -10.41 8.73
N PRO A 221 17.41 -10.52 8.66
CA PRO A 221 18.23 -9.63 7.83
C PRO A 221 17.93 -9.75 6.33
N ALA A 222 17.54 -10.94 5.89
CA ALA A 222 17.18 -11.22 4.51
C ALA A 222 15.74 -10.83 4.13
N VAL A 223 14.88 -10.39 5.06
CA VAL A 223 13.50 -10.00 4.74
C VAL A 223 13.45 -8.53 4.38
N ASP A 224 12.88 -8.19 3.22
CA ASP A 224 12.72 -6.80 2.79
C ASP A 224 11.38 -6.21 3.23
N VAL A 225 10.33 -7.03 3.19
CA VAL A 225 8.97 -6.60 3.43
C VAL A 225 8.13 -7.73 4.03
N ILE A 226 7.23 -7.39 4.95
CA ILE A 226 6.14 -8.28 5.34
C ILE A 226 4.97 -8.08 4.38
N GLY A 227 4.65 -9.12 3.60
CA GLY A 227 3.55 -9.12 2.63
C GLY A 227 2.20 -9.25 3.32
N HIS A 228 1.19 -8.52 2.81
CA HIS A 228 -0.20 -8.48 3.29
C HIS A 228 -0.37 -8.95 4.76
N PRO A 229 0.09 -8.15 5.75
CA PRO A 229 0.49 -8.64 7.07
C PRO A 229 -0.59 -9.35 7.89
N THR A 230 -1.87 -9.00 7.68
CA THR A 230 -2.99 -9.60 8.42
C THR A 230 -3.46 -10.92 7.82
N GLY A 231 -3.08 -11.19 6.57
CA GLY A 231 -3.56 -12.32 5.80
C GLY A 231 -5.04 -12.26 5.44
N ARG A 232 -5.75 -11.13 5.61
CA ARG A 232 -7.19 -11.05 5.33
C ARG A 232 -7.54 -11.29 3.87
N MET A 233 -8.76 -11.79 3.65
CA MET A 233 -9.39 -11.82 2.34
C MET A 233 -10.86 -11.41 2.48
N HIS A 234 -11.24 -10.27 1.92
CA HIS A 234 -12.60 -9.73 2.01
C HIS A 234 -13.66 -10.76 1.58
N GLY A 235 -14.61 -11.03 2.48
CA GLY A 235 -15.70 -11.99 2.28
C GLY A 235 -15.29 -13.47 2.36
N ARG A 236 -14.03 -13.78 2.66
CA ARG A 236 -13.51 -15.17 2.73
C ARG A 236 -12.75 -15.49 4.01
N ARG A 237 -11.91 -14.57 4.49
CA ARG A 237 -10.98 -14.81 5.60
C ARG A 237 -10.82 -13.55 6.43
N GLU A 238 -11.11 -13.66 7.72
CA GLU A 238 -10.88 -12.59 8.70
C GLU A 238 -9.38 -12.30 8.86
N GLU A 239 -9.09 -11.12 9.41
CA GLU A 239 -7.75 -10.70 9.77
C GLU A 239 -7.17 -11.54 10.91
N ALA A 240 -5.87 -11.84 10.86
CA ALA A 240 -5.16 -12.30 12.04
C ALA A 240 -5.06 -11.17 13.07
N GLU A 241 -5.24 -11.50 14.35
CA GLU A 241 -5.06 -10.56 15.45
C GLU A 241 -3.56 -10.35 15.70
N ILE A 242 -3.10 -9.09 15.61
CA ILE A 242 -1.69 -8.70 15.65
C ILE A 242 -1.57 -7.44 16.51
N ASP A 243 -0.60 -7.42 17.43
CA ASP A 243 -0.13 -6.19 18.04
C ASP A 243 0.75 -5.44 17.04
N PHE A 244 0.18 -4.38 16.46
CA PHE A 244 0.86 -3.61 15.43
C PHE A 244 2.00 -2.75 15.97
N ASP A 245 1.96 -2.34 17.24
CA ASP A 245 3.04 -1.56 17.82
C ASP A 245 4.30 -2.42 17.97
N GLU A 246 4.14 -3.68 18.40
CA GLU A 246 5.25 -4.65 18.42
C GLU A 246 5.76 -4.97 17.01
N LEU A 247 4.86 -5.13 16.03
CA LEU A 247 5.26 -5.37 14.65
C LEU A 247 6.01 -4.17 14.06
N PHE A 248 5.58 -2.93 14.34
CA PHE A 248 6.28 -1.73 13.88
C PHE A 248 7.67 -1.63 14.50
N ALA A 249 7.81 -1.87 15.80
CA ALA A 249 9.10 -1.91 16.46
C ALA A 249 10.03 -2.96 15.82
N ALA A 250 9.53 -4.17 15.57
CA ALA A 250 10.30 -5.23 14.92
C ALA A 250 10.69 -4.88 13.47
N ALA A 251 9.79 -4.22 12.72
CA ALA A 251 10.05 -3.76 11.36
C ALA A 251 11.12 -2.66 11.33
N LEU A 252 11.14 -1.76 12.31
CA LEU A 252 12.22 -0.77 12.47
C LEU A 252 13.56 -1.44 12.81
N ASP A 253 13.57 -2.36 13.77
CA ASP A 253 14.76 -3.11 14.17
C ASP A 253 15.40 -3.82 12.98
N GLY A 254 14.58 -4.50 12.16
CA GLY A 254 15.04 -5.21 10.97
C GLY A 254 15.17 -4.33 9.73
N SER A 255 14.82 -3.04 9.79
CA SER A 255 14.71 -2.19 8.60
C SER A 255 13.86 -2.84 7.49
N THR A 256 12.80 -3.52 7.88
CA THR A 256 11.82 -4.24 7.05
C THR A 256 10.63 -3.34 6.77
N ALA A 257 10.13 -3.34 5.54
CA ALA A 257 8.94 -2.60 5.16
C ALA A 257 7.66 -3.39 5.47
N LEU A 258 6.50 -2.73 5.44
CA LEU A 258 5.20 -3.39 5.42
C LEU A 258 4.48 -3.13 4.10
N GLU A 259 3.81 -4.16 3.58
CA GLU A 259 3.11 -4.06 2.31
C GLU A 259 1.71 -3.43 2.46
N ILE A 260 1.36 -2.54 1.53
CA ILE A 260 -0.02 -2.21 1.16
C ILE A 260 -0.36 -2.99 -0.11
N ASN A 261 -0.96 -4.15 0.07
CA ASN A 261 -1.36 -5.04 -0.99
C ASN A 261 -2.60 -4.47 -1.70
N ALA A 262 -2.46 -4.23 -3.00
CA ALA A 262 -3.45 -3.53 -3.81
C ALA A 262 -4.54 -4.45 -4.38
N SER A 263 -4.49 -5.76 -4.14
CA SER A 263 -5.55 -6.68 -4.54
C SER A 263 -6.87 -6.28 -3.85
N PRO A 264 -7.98 -6.07 -4.60
CA PRO A 264 -9.29 -5.76 -4.01
C PRO A 264 -9.81 -6.84 -3.05
N MET A 265 -9.26 -8.06 -3.13
CA MET A 265 -9.57 -9.12 -2.18
C MET A 265 -8.82 -8.97 -0.87
N ARG A 266 -7.69 -8.27 -0.84
CA ARG A 266 -6.85 -8.09 0.36
C ARG A 266 -6.94 -6.67 0.91
N MET A 267 -6.53 -5.68 0.11
CA MET A 267 -6.42 -4.27 0.49
C MET A 267 -5.64 -4.09 1.80
N ASP A 268 -4.57 -4.85 2.02
CA ASP A 268 -3.92 -5.03 3.32
C ASP A 268 -2.46 -4.56 3.26
N LEU A 269 -2.02 -3.52 3.97
CA LEU A 269 -2.65 -2.86 5.12
C LEU A 269 -3.86 -1.97 4.84
N SER A 270 -4.70 -1.77 5.86
CA SER A 270 -5.73 -0.72 5.86
C SER A 270 -5.10 0.69 5.94
N ALA A 271 -5.81 1.72 5.48
CA ALA A 271 -5.31 3.10 5.52
C ALA A 271 -4.92 3.58 6.93
N GLY A 272 -5.68 3.18 7.96
CA GLY A 272 -5.36 3.53 9.35
C GLY A 272 -4.05 2.89 9.82
N ARG A 273 -3.83 1.61 9.50
CA ARG A 273 -2.58 0.90 9.83
C ARG A 273 -1.40 1.40 9.01
N ALA A 274 -1.61 1.73 7.74
CA ALA A 274 -0.57 2.33 6.90
C ALA A 274 -0.15 3.72 7.45
N ARG A 275 -1.09 4.54 7.92
CA ARG A 275 -0.76 5.80 8.60
C ARG A 275 0.01 5.54 9.90
N ALA A 276 -0.45 4.63 10.74
CA ALA A 276 0.24 4.30 11.99
C ALA A 276 1.68 3.79 11.75
N ALA A 277 1.89 2.93 10.75
CA ALA A 277 3.20 2.46 10.35
C ALA A 277 4.11 3.62 9.92
N ALA A 278 3.59 4.53 9.09
CA ALA A 278 4.33 5.69 8.62
C ALA A 278 4.66 6.68 9.75
N ASP A 279 3.73 6.91 10.69
CA ASP A 279 3.96 7.76 11.87
C ASP A 279 5.02 7.14 12.80
N ALA A 280 5.12 5.81 12.86
CA ALA A 280 6.18 5.08 13.56
C ALA A 280 7.53 5.10 12.80
N GLY A 281 7.57 5.58 11.55
CA GLY A 281 8.77 5.61 10.71
C GLY A 281 9.04 4.33 9.92
N VAL A 282 8.10 3.37 9.92
CA VAL A 282 8.20 2.14 9.13
C VAL A 282 7.99 2.47 7.65
N ALA A 283 8.89 1.99 6.80
CA ALA A 283 8.74 2.14 5.35
C ALA A 283 7.62 1.25 4.81
N LEU A 284 6.95 1.70 3.75
CA LEU A 284 5.85 0.96 3.14
C LEU A 284 6.17 0.59 1.69
N THR A 285 5.52 -0.45 1.18
CA THR A 285 5.49 -0.78 -0.25
C THR A 285 4.05 -0.82 -0.74
N ILE A 286 3.84 -0.68 -2.05
CA ILE A 286 2.56 -0.97 -2.69
C ILE A 286 2.78 -2.11 -3.68
N GLY A 287 2.35 -3.33 -3.32
CA GLY A 287 2.42 -4.51 -4.20
C GLY A 287 1.05 -4.82 -4.81
N SER A 288 0.99 -5.18 -6.09
CA SER A 288 -0.29 -5.58 -6.70
C SER A 288 -0.67 -7.03 -6.44
N ASP A 289 0.30 -7.87 -6.03
CA ASP A 289 0.10 -9.32 -5.85
C ASP A 289 -0.45 -9.94 -7.15
N ALA A 290 0.15 -9.51 -8.27
CA ALA A 290 -0.34 -9.81 -9.60
C ALA A 290 -0.06 -11.27 -9.96
N HIS A 291 -1.12 -12.05 -10.13
CA HIS A 291 -1.07 -13.42 -10.66
C HIS A 291 -1.36 -13.47 -12.17
N SER A 292 -1.57 -12.31 -12.81
CA SER A 292 -1.72 -12.19 -14.26
C SER A 292 -1.27 -10.81 -14.72
N THR A 293 -1.04 -10.65 -16.01
CA THR A 293 -0.61 -9.37 -16.61
C THR A 293 -1.57 -8.21 -16.34
N SER A 294 -2.86 -8.50 -16.18
CA SER A 294 -3.88 -7.50 -15.83
C SER A 294 -3.79 -7.01 -14.38
N GLY A 295 -3.15 -7.78 -13.50
CA GLY A 295 -2.98 -7.49 -12.08
C GLY A 295 -2.24 -6.18 -11.80
N PHE A 296 -1.32 -5.76 -12.67
CA PHE A 296 -0.58 -4.50 -12.50
C PHE A 296 -1.47 -3.25 -12.48
N ALA A 297 -2.68 -3.32 -13.06
CA ALA A 297 -3.65 -2.22 -12.99
C ALA A 297 -4.24 -2.04 -11.58
N LEU A 298 -4.16 -3.07 -10.72
CA LEU A 298 -4.70 -3.05 -9.36
C LEU A 298 -3.93 -2.10 -8.44
N ARG A 299 -2.67 -1.74 -8.76
CA ARG A 299 -1.85 -0.78 -7.97
C ARG A 299 -2.57 0.52 -7.62
N ARG A 300 -3.54 0.94 -8.46
CA ARG A 300 -4.41 2.11 -8.19
C ARG A 300 -5.16 2.01 -6.86
N TYR A 301 -5.52 0.80 -6.43
CA TYR A 301 -6.21 0.58 -5.16
C TYR A 301 -5.26 0.66 -3.98
N GLY A 302 -4.01 0.19 -4.12
CA GLY A 302 -2.96 0.41 -3.13
C GLY A 302 -2.62 1.90 -2.98
N VAL A 303 -2.54 2.62 -4.09
CA VAL A 303 -2.40 4.09 -4.09
C VAL A 303 -3.60 4.76 -3.41
N MET A 304 -4.83 4.31 -3.66
CA MET A 304 -6.02 4.82 -2.95
C MET A 304 -5.91 4.63 -1.43
N VAL A 305 -5.41 3.47 -0.96
CA VAL A 305 -5.17 3.23 0.47
C VAL A 305 -4.09 4.15 1.01
N ALA A 306 -2.96 4.25 0.33
CA ALA A 306 -1.84 5.11 0.72
C ALA A 306 -2.24 6.60 0.78
N ARG A 307 -3.04 7.07 -0.17
CA ARG A 307 -3.62 8.41 -0.15
C ARG A 307 -4.61 8.60 1.00
N GLY A 308 -5.42 7.58 1.30
CA GLY A 308 -6.29 7.58 2.49
C GLY A 308 -5.53 7.56 3.82
N ALA A 309 -4.27 7.14 3.81
CA ALA A 309 -3.34 7.25 4.92
C ALA A 309 -2.58 8.60 4.93
N GLY A 310 -2.68 9.41 3.88
CA GLY A 310 -1.99 10.69 3.75
C GLY A 310 -0.51 10.57 3.42
N LEU A 311 -0.12 9.47 2.75
CA LEU A 311 1.28 9.19 2.42
C LEU A 311 1.75 9.95 1.18
N THR A 312 3.01 10.35 1.22
CA THR A 312 3.74 10.93 0.09
C THR A 312 4.61 9.86 -0.61
N PRO A 313 5.09 10.11 -1.84
CA PRO A 313 5.98 9.17 -2.53
C PRO A 313 7.23 8.78 -1.73
N ASP A 314 7.81 9.69 -0.95
CA ASP A 314 9.02 9.42 -0.16
C ASP A 314 8.85 8.33 0.91
N GLN A 315 7.61 8.08 1.34
CA GLN A 315 7.26 7.08 2.36
C GLN A 315 7.06 5.67 1.76
N ILE A 316 7.06 5.54 0.43
CA ILE A 316 6.79 4.30 -0.29
C ILE A 316 8.04 3.87 -1.06
N LEU A 317 8.55 2.68 -0.79
CA LEU A 317 9.83 2.24 -1.36
C LEU A 317 9.76 2.09 -2.87
N ASN A 318 8.69 1.52 -3.42
CA ASN A 318 8.60 1.37 -4.86
C ASN A 318 8.28 2.68 -5.63
N CYS A 319 8.31 3.84 -4.96
CA CYS A 319 8.46 5.14 -5.62
C CYS A 319 9.92 5.52 -5.92
N ARG A 320 10.88 4.75 -5.40
CA ARG A 320 12.32 5.00 -5.54
C ARG A 320 12.92 4.17 -6.67
N PRO A 321 14.05 4.60 -7.27
CA PRO A 321 14.78 3.77 -8.22
C PRO A 321 15.31 2.50 -7.54
N TRP A 322 15.36 1.40 -8.28
CA TRP A 322 15.82 0.10 -7.75
C TRP A 322 17.19 0.16 -7.05
N GLY A 323 18.12 0.99 -7.52
CA GLY A 323 19.45 1.11 -6.90
C GLY A 323 19.40 1.49 -5.42
N GLU A 324 18.41 2.28 -4.99
CA GLU A 324 18.23 2.61 -3.57
C GLU A 324 17.71 1.43 -2.75
N LEU A 325 16.81 0.61 -3.32
CA LEU A 325 16.28 -0.59 -2.67
C LEU A 325 17.36 -1.65 -2.54
N ALA A 326 18.12 -1.88 -3.61
CA ALA A 326 19.26 -2.80 -3.61
C ALA A 326 20.33 -2.39 -2.58
N ALA A 327 20.66 -1.10 -2.50
CA ALA A 327 21.61 -0.59 -1.51
C ALA A 327 21.09 -0.75 -0.08
N ARG A 328 19.79 -0.50 0.15
CA ARG A 328 19.14 -0.74 1.45
C ARG A 328 19.25 -2.20 1.87
N ARG A 329 18.96 -3.14 0.96
CA ARG A 329 19.06 -4.58 1.22
C ARG A 329 20.49 -5.02 1.51
N ALA A 330 21.45 -4.62 0.67
CA ALA A 330 22.86 -4.94 0.85
C ALA A 330 23.38 -4.48 2.22
N ALA A 331 23.06 -3.26 2.64
CA ALA A 331 23.47 -2.74 3.94
C ALA A 331 22.93 -3.55 5.14
N ARG A 332 21.74 -4.19 5.01
CA ARG A 332 21.21 -5.06 6.05
C ARG A 332 21.92 -6.42 6.08
N LEU A 333 22.15 -7.01 4.92
CA LEU A 333 22.87 -8.29 4.81
C LEU A 333 24.31 -8.16 5.31
N ASP A 334 24.99 -7.05 5.02
CA ASP A 334 26.36 -6.79 5.49
C ASP A 334 26.45 -6.57 7.02
N ALA A 335 25.34 -6.18 7.66
CA ALA A 335 25.28 -5.90 9.10
C ALA A 335 24.93 -7.13 9.95
N ALA A 336 24.52 -8.24 9.32
CA ALA A 336 24.10 -9.48 9.96
C ALA A 336 25.28 -10.43 10.21
#